data_AF-A0AAQ0U2F6-F1
#
_entry.id   AF-A0AAQ0U2F6-F1
#
_cell.length_a   1.000
_cell.length_b   1.000
_cell.length_c   1.000
_cell.angle_alpha   90.00
_cell.angle_beta   90.00
_cell.angle_gamma   90.00
#
_symmetry.space_group_name_H-M   'P 1'
#
loop_
_entity.id
_entity.type
_entity.pdbx_description
1 polymer ?
#
loop_
_entity_poly.entity_id
_entity_poly.type
_entity_poly.pdbx_seq_one_letter_code
_entity_poly.pdbx_strand_id
1 'polypeptide(L)'
;MAVRLEPNEHAAWSAALAVSPWRSLAHWCREIVNDALSRSLTAPDSATELADIPSSEAAHFAHLCAQLNERARGSNRLGRVVADSLSSAQFVADLARTLLPVVEERKVPSSDSDQLRTKLVNVRLTDDEFDAWTSASKRAGYARVSTWVRHTVAALIGYTISPVPLTVPTGLEEVRKNLAGAVTNLAQLSDVAENYDAVLAQKFADIHVQIVDLLRRYHALGRRT
;
A
#
# COMPACT_ATOMS: atom_id res chain seq x y z
N MET A 1 18.46 -6.62 12.67
CA MET A 1 17.20 -7.02 11.97
C MET A 1 17.06 -8.54 11.99
N ALA A 2 15.85 -9.09 12.04
CA ALA A 2 15.62 -10.54 12.10
C ALA A 2 14.77 -11.04 10.92
N VAL A 3 15.21 -12.12 10.27
CA VAL A 3 14.49 -12.80 9.18
C VAL A 3 14.03 -14.16 9.66
N ARG A 4 12.74 -14.45 9.49
CA ARG A 4 12.17 -15.77 9.82
C ARG A 4 11.99 -16.57 8.55
N LEU A 5 12.56 -17.77 8.52
CA LEU A 5 12.56 -18.67 7.39
C LEU A 5 11.76 -19.93 7.69
N GLU A 6 11.15 -20.49 6.65
CA GLU A 6 10.69 -21.87 6.67
C GLU A 6 11.88 -22.84 6.75
N PRO A 7 11.71 -24.07 7.26
CA PRO A 7 12.79 -25.05 7.33
C PRO A 7 13.48 -25.32 5.99
N ASN A 8 12.70 -25.42 4.90
CA ASN A 8 13.21 -25.66 3.55
C ASN A 8 13.97 -24.46 2.99
N GLU A 9 13.47 -23.24 3.23
CA GLU A 9 14.14 -22.00 2.86
C GLU A 9 15.47 -21.86 3.62
N HIS A 10 15.49 -22.13 4.93
CA HIS A 10 16.72 -22.13 5.71
C HIS A 10 17.74 -23.16 5.21
N ALA A 11 17.30 -24.34 4.78
CA ALA A 11 18.17 -25.35 4.19
C ALA A 11 18.77 -24.86 2.87
N ALA A 12 17.98 -24.22 1.99
CA ALA A 12 18.47 -23.62 0.75
C ALA A 12 19.52 -22.52 1.02
N TRP A 13 19.26 -21.64 2.00
CA TRP A 13 20.22 -20.61 2.40
C TRP A 13 21.51 -21.22 2.98
N SER A 14 21.39 -22.28 3.77
CA SER A 14 22.55 -22.97 4.35
C SER A 14 23.40 -23.66 3.28
N ALA A 15 22.77 -24.21 2.23
CA ALA A 15 23.48 -24.79 1.10
C ALA A 15 24.25 -23.71 0.31
N ALA A 16 23.62 -22.55 0.08
CA ALA A 16 24.28 -21.41 -0.56
C ALA A 16 25.43 -20.83 0.30
N LEU A 17 25.28 -20.83 1.63
CA LEU A 17 26.37 -20.47 2.56
C LEU A 17 27.55 -21.44 2.45
N ALA A 18 27.30 -22.75 2.34
CA ALA A 18 28.35 -23.77 2.33
C ALA A 18 29.34 -23.66 1.17
N VAL A 19 28.90 -23.05 0.06
CA VAL A 19 29.75 -22.76 -1.12
C VAL A 19 30.30 -21.33 -1.13
N SER A 20 30.08 -20.56 -0.06
CA SER A 20 30.52 -19.17 0.08
C SER A 20 31.76 -19.06 0.98
N PRO A 21 32.53 -17.95 0.92
CA PRO A 21 33.65 -17.72 1.83
C PRO A 21 33.22 -17.39 3.26
N TRP A 22 31.92 -17.22 3.50
CA TRP A 22 31.38 -16.76 4.78
C TRP A 22 31.05 -17.92 5.71
N ARG A 23 31.26 -17.71 7.02
CA ARG A 23 31.04 -18.73 8.06
C ARG A 23 29.71 -18.59 8.81
N SER A 24 28.98 -17.52 8.58
CA SER A 24 27.75 -17.20 9.28
C SER A 24 26.65 -16.83 8.30
N LEU A 25 25.49 -17.45 8.44
CA LEU A 25 24.32 -17.19 7.61
C LEU A 25 23.87 -15.72 7.71
N ALA A 26 23.99 -15.12 8.89
CA ALA A 26 23.67 -13.72 9.11
C ALA A 26 24.63 -12.77 8.38
N HIS A 27 25.93 -13.08 8.42
CA HIS A 27 26.94 -12.29 7.72
C HIS A 27 26.79 -12.45 6.21
N TRP A 28 26.67 -13.69 5.74
CA TRP A 28 26.42 -14.01 4.34
C TRP A 28 25.18 -13.28 3.80
N CYS A 29 24.05 -13.33 4.50
CA CYS A 29 22.83 -12.63 4.13
C CYS A 29 23.04 -11.11 3.99
N ARG A 30 23.78 -10.49 4.92
CA ARG A 30 24.10 -9.07 4.83
C ARG A 30 24.88 -8.74 3.56
N GLU A 31 25.96 -9.48 3.30
CA GLU A 31 26.86 -9.21 2.18
C GLU A 31 26.17 -9.39 0.83
N ILE A 32 25.38 -10.47 0.66
CA ILE A 32 24.70 -10.71 -0.63
C ILE A 32 23.61 -9.66 -0.89
N VAL A 33 22.90 -9.20 0.15
CA VAL A 33 21.86 -8.18 -0.01
C VAL A 33 22.50 -6.81 -0.29
N ASN A 34 23.59 -6.46 0.41
CA ASN A 34 24.34 -5.24 0.14
C ASN A 34 24.96 -5.23 -1.26
N ASP A 35 25.56 -6.33 -1.70
CA ASP A 35 26.09 -6.47 -3.06
C ASP A 35 24.97 -6.31 -4.10
N ALA A 36 23.82 -6.93 -3.88
CA ALA A 36 22.66 -6.79 -4.75
C ALA A 36 22.03 -5.38 -4.74
N LEU A 37 22.19 -4.59 -3.68
CA LEU A 37 21.82 -3.17 -3.68
C LEU A 37 22.79 -2.32 -4.51
N SER A 38 24.07 -2.68 -4.52
CA SER A 38 25.12 -1.97 -5.24
C SER A 38 25.13 -2.27 -6.74
N ARG A 39 24.71 -3.48 -7.12
CA ARG A 39 24.53 -3.91 -8.50
C ARG A 39 23.06 -3.73 -8.85
N SER A 40 22.69 -2.64 -9.52
CA SER A 40 21.32 -2.36 -9.97
C SER A 40 20.58 -3.65 -10.37
N LEU A 41 19.75 -4.19 -9.47
CA LEU A 41 18.99 -5.39 -9.73
C LEU A 41 18.03 -5.07 -10.87
N THR A 42 18.19 -5.79 -11.97
CA THR A 42 17.16 -5.95 -13.01
C THR A 42 15.83 -6.22 -12.32
N ALA A 43 14.85 -5.37 -12.61
CA ALA A 43 13.51 -5.48 -12.09
C ALA A 43 12.96 -6.90 -12.35
N PRO A 44 12.18 -7.47 -11.42
CA PRO A 44 11.59 -8.79 -11.63
C PRO A 44 10.69 -8.76 -12.87
N ASP A 45 11.02 -9.60 -13.86
CA ASP A 45 10.15 -9.84 -15.01
C ASP A 45 8.84 -10.47 -14.52
N SER A 46 7.73 -9.78 -14.77
CA SER A 46 6.34 -10.20 -14.55
C SER A 46 5.91 -10.42 -13.09
N ALA A 47 5.84 -9.33 -12.33
CA ALA A 47 4.86 -9.23 -11.25
C ALA A 47 3.49 -8.88 -11.85
N THR A 48 2.40 -9.47 -11.34
CA THR A 48 1.06 -8.94 -11.57
C THR A 48 0.99 -7.58 -10.85
N GLU A 49 1.47 -6.54 -11.52
CA GLU A 49 1.48 -5.17 -11.02
C GLU A 49 0.03 -4.69 -10.96
N LEU A 50 -0.44 -4.35 -9.75
CA LEU A 50 -1.56 -3.43 -9.64
C LEU A 50 -1.10 -2.12 -10.28
N ALA A 51 -1.78 -1.67 -11.33
CA ALA A 51 -1.38 -0.47 -12.05
C ALA A 51 -1.27 0.72 -11.07
N ASP A 52 -0.16 1.45 -11.17
CA ASP A 52 0.03 2.71 -10.47
C ASP A 52 -1.14 3.67 -10.78
N ILE A 53 -1.56 4.47 -9.79
CA ILE A 53 -2.45 5.60 -10.07
C ILE A 53 -1.57 6.69 -10.70
N PRO A 54 -1.84 7.11 -11.95
CA PRO A 54 -1.07 8.17 -12.59
C PRO A 54 -1.03 9.43 -11.71
N SER A 55 0.13 10.08 -11.61
CA SER A 55 0.28 11.29 -10.80
C SER A 55 -0.68 12.41 -11.20
N SER A 56 -1.06 12.49 -12.48
CA SER A 56 -2.08 13.39 -13.00
C SER A 56 -3.47 13.09 -12.44
N GLU A 57 -3.82 11.82 -12.27
CA GLU A 57 -5.11 11.39 -11.73
C GLU A 57 -5.18 11.58 -10.22
N ALA A 58 -4.09 11.27 -9.50
CA ALA A 58 -3.98 11.57 -8.07
C ALA A 58 -4.08 13.08 -7.78
N ALA A 59 -3.39 13.91 -8.56
CA ALA A 59 -3.46 15.37 -8.46
C ALA A 59 -4.86 15.91 -8.80
N HIS A 60 -5.52 15.35 -9.83
CA HIS A 60 -6.90 15.69 -10.17
C HIS A 60 -7.86 15.35 -9.02
N PHE A 61 -7.70 14.16 -8.42
CA PHE A 61 -8.48 13.74 -7.26
C PHE A 61 -8.28 14.65 -6.04
N ALA A 62 -7.03 15.02 -5.75
CA ALA A 62 -6.71 15.98 -4.69
C ALA A 62 -7.36 17.35 -4.93
N HIS A 63 -7.37 17.82 -6.18
CA HIS A 63 -8.03 19.07 -6.56
C HIS A 63 -9.55 19.03 -6.30
N LEU A 64 -10.24 17.93 -6.68
CA LEU A 64 -11.67 17.79 -6.41
C LEU A 64 -11.99 17.75 -4.92
N CYS A 65 -11.17 17.06 -4.12
CA CYS A 65 -11.32 17.02 -2.67
C CYS A 65 -11.10 18.41 -2.03
N ALA A 66 -10.14 19.18 -2.53
CA ALA A 66 -9.91 20.56 -2.10
C ALA A 66 -11.11 21.46 -2.43
N GLN A 67 -11.71 21.33 -3.62
CA GLN A 67 -12.90 22.08 -3.96
C GLN A 67 -14.11 21.71 -3.08
N LEU A 68 -14.30 20.43 -2.76
CA LEU A 68 -15.35 19.99 -1.82
C LEU A 68 -15.12 20.57 -0.43
N ASN A 69 -13.88 20.59 0.05
CA ASN A 69 -13.50 21.20 1.33
C ASN A 69 -13.83 22.69 1.39
N GLU A 70 -13.52 23.45 0.34
CA GLU A 70 -13.88 24.88 0.28
C GLU A 70 -15.39 25.10 0.29
N ARG A 71 -16.16 24.23 -0.39
CA ARG A 71 -17.63 24.28 -0.35
C ARG A 71 -18.20 23.94 1.03
N ALA A 72 -17.64 22.95 1.74
CA ALA A 72 -18.02 22.62 3.11
C ALA A 72 -17.74 23.79 4.08
N ARG A 73 -16.55 24.41 3.97
CA ARG A 73 -16.21 25.63 4.72
C ARG A 73 -17.16 26.78 4.44
N GLY A 74 -17.45 27.03 3.17
CA GLY A 74 -18.41 28.05 2.76
C GLY A 74 -19.80 27.79 3.32
N SER A 75 -20.23 26.53 3.32
CA SER A 75 -21.56 26.13 3.82
C SER A 75 -21.69 26.32 5.33
N ASN A 76 -20.66 25.92 6.10
CA ASN A 76 -20.59 26.17 7.54
C ASN A 76 -20.60 27.66 7.87
N ARG A 77 -19.84 28.48 7.13
CA ARG A 77 -19.80 29.93 7.35
C ARG A 77 -21.16 30.61 7.10
N LEU A 78 -21.90 30.13 6.11
CA LEU A 78 -23.18 30.71 5.70
C LEU A 78 -24.39 30.11 6.41
N GLY A 79 -24.20 29.01 7.16
CA GLY A 79 -25.29 28.26 7.78
C GLY A 79 -26.26 27.62 6.77
N ARG A 80 -25.82 27.43 5.53
CA ARG A 80 -26.59 26.83 4.44
C ARG A 80 -25.66 26.16 3.44
N VAL A 81 -26.10 25.11 2.76
CA VAL A 81 -25.28 24.44 1.74
C VAL A 81 -25.06 25.36 0.54
N VAL A 82 -23.80 25.54 0.17
CA VAL A 82 -23.38 26.26 -1.03
C VAL A 82 -23.77 25.46 -2.27
N ALA A 83 -24.15 26.16 -3.34
CA ALA A 83 -24.47 25.52 -4.62
C ALA A 83 -23.38 24.54 -5.09
N ASP A 84 -23.79 23.52 -5.82
CA ASP A 84 -22.92 22.48 -6.38
C ASP A 84 -22.16 21.62 -5.36
N SER A 85 -22.40 21.78 -4.05
CA SER A 85 -21.78 20.91 -3.03
C SER A 85 -22.15 19.44 -3.22
N LEU A 86 -23.39 19.17 -3.62
CA LEU A 86 -23.87 17.81 -3.87
C LEU A 86 -23.24 17.19 -5.13
N SER A 87 -23.15 17.94 -6.23
CA SER A 87 -22.50 17.45 -7.46
C SER A 87 -21.00 17.23 -7.23
N SER A 88 -20.37 18.09 -6.44
CA SER A 88 -18.94 17.95 -6.08
C SER A 88 -18.67 16.71 -5.24
N ALA A 89 -19.54 16.43 -4.27
CA ALA A 89 -19.50 15.20 -3.49
C ALA A 89 -19.63 13.95 -4.38
N GLN A 90 -20.56 13.99 -5.33
CA GLN A 90 -20.77 12.90 -6.28
C GLN A 90 -19.53 12.67 -7.17
N PHE A 91 -18.93 13.74 -7.70
CA PHE A 91 -17.70 13.64 -8.50
C PHE A 91 -16.53 13.02 -7.73
N VAL A 92 -16.36 13.36 -6.45
CA VAL A 92 -15.33 12.75 -5.59
C VAL A 92 -15.59 11.25 -5.43
N ALA A 93 -16.83 10.84 -5.17
CA ALA A 93 -17.19 9.43 -5.02
C ALA A 93 -16.98 8.63 -6.32
N ASP A 94 -17.36 9.20 -7.47
CA ASP A 94 -17.23 8.53 -8.77
C ASP A 94 -15.76 8.39 -9.19
N LEU A 95 -14.95 9.46 -9.05
CA LEU A 95 -13.53 9.37 -9.36
C LEU A 95 -12.80 8.42 -8.40
N ALA A 96 -13.11 8.45 -7.09
CA ALA A 96 -12.54 7.51 -6.13
C ALA A 96 -12.87 6.05 -6.48
N ARG A 97 -14.04 5.78 -7.06
CA ARG A 97 -14.41 4.44 -7.52
C ARG A 97 -13.59 4.03 -8.74
N THR A 98 -13.41 4.93 -9.71
CA THR A 98 -12.61 4.69 -10.92
C THR A 98 -11.14 4.45 -10.61
N LEU A 99 -10.58 5.17 -9.63
CA LEU A 99 -9.19 5.04 -9.20
C LEU A 99 -8.93 3.82 -8.31
N LEU A 100 -9.97 3.07 -7.93
CA LEU A 100 -9.78 1.89 -7.09
C LEU A 100 -9.09 0.79 -7.91
N PRO A 101 -7.88 0.34 -7.52
CA PRO A 101 -7.15 -0.66 -8.28
C PRO A 101 -7.95 -1.98 -8.35
N VAL A 102 -8.14 -2.49 -9.58
CA VAL A 102 -8.76 -3.80 -9.80
C VAL A 102 -7.75 -4.87 -9.38
N VAL A 103 -8.03 -5.54 -8.26
CA VAL A 103 -7.28 -6.73 -7.86
C VAL A 103 -7.79 -7.88 -8.74
N GLU A 104 -6.99 -8.32 -9.71
CA GLU A 104 -7.21 -9.63 -10.31
C GLU A 104 -6.99 -10.67 -9.21
N GLU A 105 -8.09 -11.17 -8.63
CA GLU A 105 -8.07 -12.32 -7.73
C GLU A 105 -7.65 -13.57 -8.51
N ARG A 106 -6.35 -13.74 -8.72
CA ARG A 106 -5.83 -15.04 -9.13
C ARG A 106 -5.98 -15.96 -7.93
N LYS A 107 -6.98 -16.84 -7.96
CA LYS A 107 -7.06 -18.01 -7.07
C LYS A 107 -5.76 -18.79 -7.18
N VAL A 108 -4.81 -18.50 -6.29
CA VAL A 108 -3.65 -19.36 -6.09
C VAL A 108 -4.23 -20.65 -5.49
N PRO A 109 -4.13 -21.81 -6.16
CA PRO A 109 -4.50 -23.06 -5.53
C PRO A 109 -3.65 -23.18 -4.26
N SER A 110 -4.31 -23.32 -3.11
CA SER A 110 -3.65 -23.50 -1.82
C SER A 110 -2.74 -24.73 -1.92
N SER A 111 -1.44 -24.53 -2.12
CA SER A 111 -0.48 -25.60 -1.96
C SER A 111 -0.38 -25.90 -0.47
N ASP A 112 -0.76 -27.11 -0.09
CA ASP A 112 -0.83 -27.73 1.24
C ASP A 112 0.49 -27.76 2.05
N SER A 113 1.27 -26.67 2.09
CA SER A 113 2.50 -26.63 2.90
C SER A 113 2.91 -25.24 3.35
N ASP A 114 1.99 -24.48 3.94
CA ASP A 114 2.37 -23.26 4.67
C ASP A 114 3.05 -23.65 6.00
N GLN A 115 4.29 -24.13 5.91
CA GLN A 115 5.08 -24.54 7.07
C GLN A 115 5.38 -23.30 7.93
N LEU A 116 5.26 -23.44 9.25
CA LEU A 116 5.55 -22.34 10.16
C LEU A 116 7.02 -21.91 10.05
N ARG A 117 7.24 -20.60 9.90
CA ARG A 117 8.56 -19.96 9.84
C ARG A 117 9.21 -19.93 11.22
N THR A 118 9.92 -21.00 11.55
CA THR A 118 10.51 -21.24 12.87
C THR A 118 12.01 -20.93 12.95
N LYS A 119 12.71 -20.80 11.82
CA LYS A 119 14.15 -20.55 11.79
C LYS A 119 14.43 -19.05 11.77
N LEU A 120 15.30 -18.57 12.65
CA LEU A 120 15.60 -17.14 12.81
C LEU A 120 17.03 -16.83 12.38
N VAL A 121 17.19 -15.86 11.48
CA VAL A 121 18.48 -15.31 11.07
C VAL A 121 18.58 -13.86 11.57
N ASN A 122 19.46 -13.62 12.54
CA ASN A 122 19.68 -12.31 13.12
C ASN A 122 20.83 -11.58 12.43
N VAL A 123 20.48 -10.70 11.49
CA VAL A 123 21.44 -9.90 10.73
C VAL A 123 21.76 -8.62 11.49
N ARG A 124 23.05 -8.37 11.73
CA ARG A 124 23.54 -7.12 12.31
C ARG A 124 23.77 -6.12 11.18
N LEU A 125 23.13 -4.96 11.29
CA LEU A 125 23.21 -3.86 10.34
C LEU A 125 23.60 -2.60 11.09
N THR A 126 24.35 -1.72 10.45
CA THR A 126 24.45 -0.31 10.88
C THR A 126 23.13 0.40 10.60
N ASP A 127 22.97 1.61 11.15
CA ASP A 127 21.78 2.43 10.89
C ASP A 127 21.67 2.78 9.39
N ASP A 128 22.78 3.18 8.76
CA ASP A 128 22.84 3.47 7.33
C ASP A 128 22.47 2.25 6.46
N GLU A 129 22.95 1.05 6.83
CA GLU A 129 22.60 -0.19 6.13
C GLU A 129 21.10 -0.50 6.27
N PHE A 130 20.55 -0.31 7.48
CA PHE A 130 19.14 -0.55 7.74
C PHE A 130 18.24 0.43 6.97
N ASP A 131 18.65 1.70 6.85
CA ASP A 131 17.94 2.72 6.08
C ASP A 131 17.99 2.44 4.57
N ALA A 132 19.13 1.97 4.06
CA ALA A 132 19.28 1.53 2.67
C ALA A 132 18.35 0.35 2.35
N TRP A 133 18.29 -0.65 3.24
CA TRP A 133 17.43 -1.83 3.08
C TRP A 133 15.95 -1.46 3.17
N THR A 134 15.60 -0.57 4.10
CA THR A 134 14.25 -0.03 4.25
C THR A 134 13.81 0.73 3.01
N SER A 135 14.69 1.56 2.45
CA SER A 135 14.42 2.28 1.21
C SER A 135 14.22 1.32 0.03
N ALA A 136 15.06 0.29 -0.08
CA ALA A 136 14.95 -0.71 -1.13
C ALA A 136 13.69 -1.57 -1.00
N SER A 137 13.32 -2.01 0.21
CA SER A 137 12.09 -2.77 0.42
C SER A 137 10.85 -1.95 0.05
N LYS A 138 10.83 -0.66 0.38
CA LYS A 138 9.75 0.26 0.00
C LYS A 138 9.67 0.46 -1.52
N ARG A 139 10.82 0.60 -2.20
CA ARG A 139 10.85 0.70 -3.67
C ARG A 139 10.34 -0.58 -4.33
N ALA A 140 10.61 -1.74 -3.75
CA ALA A 140 10.20 -3.04 -4.24
C ALA A 140 8.77 -3.46 -3.80
N GLY A 141 8.00 -2.58 -3.13
CA GLY A 141 6.60 -2.86 -2.76
C GLY A 141 6.42 -3.84 -1.59
N TYR A 142 7.43 -4.01 -0.73
CA TYR A 142 7.33 -4.88 0.44
C TYR A 142 7.01 -4.09 1.71
N ALA A 143 5.96 -4.52 2.42
CA ALA A 143 5.55 -3.92 3.70
C ALA A 143 6.56 -4.17 4.84
N ARG A 144 7.43 -5.19 4.73
CA ARG A 144 8.44 -5.52 5.74
C ARG A 144 9.78 -5.78 5.07
N VAL A 145 10.84 -5.17 5.62
CA VAL A 145 12.23 -5.40 5.19
C VAL A 145 12.57 -6.89 5.23
N SER A 146 12.14 -7.61 6.26
CA SER A 146 12.39 -9.06 6.38
C SER A 146 11.70 -9.88 5.29
N THR A 147 10.52 -9.47 4.80
CA THR A 147 9.87 -10.13 3.67
C THR A 147 10.63 -9.84 2.38
N TRP A 148 11.00 -8.59 2.14
CA TRP A 148 11.83 -8.21 1.00
C TRP A 148 13.13 -9.01 0.94
N VAL A 149 13.88 -9.04 2.05
CA VAL A 149 15.14 -9.80 2.16
C VAL A 149 14.93 -11.28 1.80
N ARG A 150 13.84 -11.91 2.26
CA ARG A 150 13.55 -13.31 1.91
C ARG A 150 13.44 -13.51 0.40
N HIS A 151 12.64 -12.67 -0.26
CA HIS A 151 12.44 -12.77 -1.70
C HIS A 151 13.70 -12.40 -2.49
N THR A 152 14.45 -11.39 -2.06
CA THR A 152 15.72 -11.00 -2.68
C THR A 152 16.73 -12.13 -2.60
N VAL A 153 16.95 -12.71 -1.41
CA VAL A 153 17.89 -13.82 -1.25
C VAL A 153 17.42 -15.05 -2.03
N ALA A 154 16.14 -15.35 -2.00
CA ALA A 154 15.57 -16.46 -2.76
C ALA A 154 15.80 -16.31 -4.27
N ALA A 155 15.55 -15.12 -4.83
CA ALA A 155 15.85 -14.82 -6.22
C ALA A 155 17.34 -14.98 -6.55
N LEU A 156 18.23 -14.48 -5.68
CA LEU A 156 19.68 -14.58 -5.87
C LEU A 156 20.20 -16.02 -5.86
N ILE A 157 19.59 -16.91 -5.06
CA ILE A 157 20.00 -18.32 -4.97
C ILE A 157 19.15 -19.25 -5.87
N GLY A 158 18.23 -18.69 -6.67
CA GLY A 158 17.32 -19.47 -7.51
C GLY A 158 16.32 -20.34 -6.73
N TYR A 159 15.99 -19.96 -5.49
CA TYR A 159 14.98 -20.63 -4.67
C TYR A 159 13.59 -20.02 -4.93
N THR A 160 12.62 -20.87 -5.24
CA THR A 160 11.24 -20.42 -5.49
C THR A 160 10.51 -20.20 -4.17
N ILE A 161 10.07 -18.97 -3.91
CA ILE A 161 9.12 -18.64 -2.85
C ILE A 161 7.79 -18.26 -3.51
N SER A 162 6.67 -18.70 -2.93
CA SER A 162 5.34 -18.26 -3.35
C SER A 162 5.30 -16.73 -3.40
N PRO A 163 4.88 -16.14 -4.53
CA PRO A 163 4.83 -14.69 -4.65
C PRO A 163 3.95 -14.12 -3.55
N VAL A 164 4.50 -13.17 -2.79
CA VAL A 164 3.69 -12.35 -1.89
C VAL A 164 2.89 -11.40 -2.78
N PRO A 165 1.59 -11.19 -2.55
CA PRO A 165 0.89 -10.09 -3.18
C PRO A 165 1.59 -8.79 -2.77
N LEU A 166 2.41 -8.27 -3.68
CA LEU A 166 3.19 -7.05 -3.49
C LEU A 166 2.18 -5.88 -3.41
N THR A 167 2.29 -5.07 -2.36
CA THR A 167 1.47 -3.87 -2.11
C THR A 167 2.27 -2.65 -2.58
N VAL A 168 1.81 -1.66 -3.32
CA VAL A 168 0.53 -0.95 -3.45
C VAL A 168 0.78 0.09 -4.56
N PRO A 169 -0.21 0.43 -5.40
CA PRO A 169 -0.06 1.48 -6.41
C PRO A 169 0.48 2.81 -5.85
N THR A 170 1.44 3.42 -6.54
CA THR A 170 1.85 4.80 -6.31
C THR A 170 0.61 5.71 -6.38
N GLY A 171 0.51 6.71 -5.49
CA GLY A 171 -0.67 7.59 -5.38
C GLY A 171 -1.78 7.11 -4.42
N LEU A 172 -1.76 5.85 -3.98
CA LEU A 172 -2.84 5.31 -3.12
C LEU A 172 -2.96 6.00 -1.75
N GLU A 173 -1.84 6.34 -1.11
CA GLU A 173 -1.85 7.06 0.18
C GLU A 173 -2.40 8.49 0.03
N GLU A 174 -2.13 9.14 -1.10
CA GLU A 174 -2.65 10.47 -1.39
C GLU A 174 -4.17 10.42 -1.60
N VAL A 175 -4.66 9.43 -2.35
CA VAL A 175 -6.11 9.19 -2.51
C VAL A 175 -6.77 8.90 -1.16
N ARG A 176 -6.18 8.03 -0.32
CA ARG A 176 -6.70 7.73 1.04
C ARG A 176 -6.83 8.98 1.90
N LYS A 177 -5.77 9.79 1.96
CA LYS A 177 -5.75 11.01 2.78
C LYS A 177 -6.84 11.99 2.35
N ASN A 178 -6.98 12.20 1.04
CA ASN A 178 -8.00 13.09 0.49
C ASN A 178 -9.42 12.53 0.68
N LEU A 179 -9.61 11.22 0.52
CA LEU A 179 -10.89 10.53 0.74
C LEU A 179 -11.32 10.61 2.21
N ALA A 180 -10.40 10.45 3.16
CA ALA A 180 -10.68 10.63 4.59
C ALA A 180 -11.13 12.07 4.91
N GLY A 181 -10.52 13.07 4.27
CA GLY A 181 -10.98 14.46 4.36
C GLY A 181 -12.38 14.67 3.77
N ALA A 182 -12.69 14.01 2.65
CA ALA A 182 -14.01 14.07 2.03
C ALA A 182 -15.11 13.49 2.93
N VAL A 183 -14.85 12.43 3.69
CA VAL A 183 -15.76 11.88 4.71
C VAL A 183 -16.16 12.96 5.72
N THR A 184 -15.18 13.65 6.31
CA THR A 184 -15.44 14.70 7.30
C THR A 184 -16.24 15.87 6.70
N ASN A 185 -15.91 16.28 5.47
CA ASN A 185 -16.61 17.37 4.79
C ASN A 185 -18.06 17.02 4.45
N LEU A 186 -18.32 15.76 4.10
CA LEU A 186 -19.67 15.26 3.84
C LEU A 186 -20.54 15.21 5.09
N ALA A 187 -19.97 14.78 6.22
CA ALA A 187 -20.68 14.81 7.49
C ALA A 187 -21.11 16.26 7.83
N GLN A 188 -20.20 17.22 7.70
CA GLN A 188 -20.51 18.65 7.92
C GLN A 188 -21.59 19.18 6.97
N LEU A 189 -21.54 18.82 5.69
CA LEU A 189 -22.55 19.23 4.72
C LEU A 189 -23.92 18.60 5.01
N SER A 190 -23.94 17.36 5.49
CA SER A 190 -25.16 16.70 5.96
C SER A 190 -25.76 17.44 7.15
N ASP A 191 -24.96 17.73 8.18
CA ASP A 191 -25.40 18.46 9.38
C ASP A 191 -25.96 19.85 9.03
N VAL A 192 -25.28 20.58 8.12
CA VAL A 192 -25.76 21.89 7.65
C VAL A 192 -27.09 21.73 6.90
N ALA A 193 -27.23 20.72 6.06
CA ALA A 193 -28.46 20.46 5.30
C ALA A 193 -29.63 20.03 6.19
N GLU A 194 -29.40 19.25 7.26
CA GLU A 194 -30.46 18.81 8.18
C GLU A 194 -31.24 19.98 8.78
N ASN A 195 -30.58 21.13 8.96
CA ASN A 195 -31.20 22.32 9.53
C ASN A 195 -32.26 22.98 8.63
N TYR A 196 -32.37 22.62 7.34
CA TYR A 196 -33.32 23.28 6.44
C TYR A 196 -33.84 22.44 5.26
N ASP A 197 -33.20 21.33 4.89
CA ASP A 197 -33.65 20.44 3.81
C ASP A 197 -33.26 18.98 4.10
N ALA A 198 -34.21 18.22 4.67
CA ALA A 198 -34.03 16.82 5.01
C ALA A 198 -33.76 15.91 3.79
N VAL A 199 -34.28 16.27 2.61
CA VAL A 199 -34.04 15.51 1.38
C VAL A 199 -32.61 15.70 0.91
N LEU A 200 -32.10 16.93 1.00
CA LEU A 200 -30.71 17.24 0.69
C LEU A 200 -29.74 16.59 1.70
N ALA A 201 -30.07 16.61 2.99
CA ALA A 201 -29.31 15.93 4.03
C ALA A 201 -29.18 14.43 3.74
N GLN A 202 -30.30 13.76 3.42
CA GLN A 202 -30.30 12.34 3.07
C GLN A 202 -29.37 12.04 1.87
N LYS A 203 -29.37 12.89 0.84
CA LYS A 203 -28.48 12.72 -0.31
C LYS A 203 -27.00 12.82 0.07
N PHE A 204 -26.63 13.72 0.98
CA PHE A 204 -25.26 13.78 1.50
C PHE A 204 -24.91 12.55 2.34
N ALA A 205 -25.84 12.07 3.17
CA ALA A 205 -25.67 10.85 3.95
C ALA A 205 -25.45 9.62 3.04
N ASP A 206 -26.19 9.50 1.95
CA ASP A 206 -26.04 8.41 0.98
C ASP A 206 -24.65 8.42 0.32
N ILE A 207 -24.15 9.59 -0.08
CA ILE A 207 -22.79 9.72 -0.64
C ILE A 207 -21.74 9.47 0.43
N HIS A 208 -21.96 9.91 1.68
CA HIS A 208 -21.07 9.65 2.80
C HIS A 208 -20.88 8.15 3.03
N VAL A 209 -21.96 7.37 3.01
CA VAL A 209 -21.88 5.90 3.11
C VAL A 209 -21.04 5.31 1.98
N GLN A 210 -21.21 5.79 0.74
CA GLN A 210 -20.41 5.34 -0.40
C GLN A 210 -18.92 5.65 -0.23
N ILE A 211 -18.57 6.87 0.21
CA ILE A 211 -17.17 7.27 0.42
C ILE A 211 -16.55 6.48 1.58
N VAL A 212 -17.29 6.21 2.65
CA VAL A 212 -16.82 5.37 3.76
C VAL A 212 -16.53 3.94 3.29
N ASP A 213 -17.40 3.35 2.47
CA ASP A 213 -17.17 2.03 1.89
C ASP A 213 -15.93 2.02 0.98
N LEU A 214 -15.79 3.03 0.12
CA LEU A 214 -14.59 3.21 -0.70
C LEU A 214 -13.35 3.31 0.18
N LEU A 215 -13.35 4.12 1.25
CA LEU A 215 -12.21 4.28 2.15
C LEU A 215 -11.82 2.97 2.83
N ARG A 216 -12.79 2.13 3.20
CA ARG A 216 -12.54 0.77 3.71
C ARG A 216 -11.85 -0.10 2.67
N ARG A 217 -12.33 -0.10 1.41
CA ARG A 217 -11.71 -0.84 0.30
C ARG A 217 -10.30 -0.34 0.03
N TYR A 218 -10.09 0.98 0.02
CA TYR A 218 -8.77 1.58 -0.08
C TYR A 218 -7.88 1.14 1.08
N HIS A 219 -8.34 1.12 2.33
CA HIS A 219 -7.55 0.66 3.48
C HIS A 219 -7.20 -0.83 3.43
N ALA A 220 -8.09 -1.67 2.87
CA ALA A 220 -7.84 -3.09 2.69
C ALA A 220 -6.62 -3.37 1.78
N LEU A 221 -6.23 -2.41 0.93
CA LEU A 221 -5.07 -2.53 0.05
C LEU A 221 -3.70 -2.38 0.77
N GLY A 222 -3.63 -2.06 2.07
CA GLY A 222 -2.37 -1.99 2.85
C GLY A 222 -1.56 -0.68 2.71
N ARG A 223 -0.72 -0.29 3.68
CA ARG A 223 -0.04 1.04 3.71
C ARG A 223 1.41 1.01 3.22
N ARG A 224 1.83 2.08 2.52
CA ARG A 224 3.25 2.39 2.30
C ARG A 224 3.75 3.21 3.49
N THR A 225 4.38 2.57 4.47
CA THR A 225 5.09 3.28 5.56
C THR A 225 6.52 3.56 5.15
#